data_AF-A0A9E3IHD2-F1
#
_entry.id   AF-A0A9E3IHD2-F1
#
_cell.length_a   1.000
_cell.length_b   1.000
_cell.length_c   1.000
_cell.angle_alpha   90.00
_cell.angle_beta   90.00
_cell.angle_gamma   90.00
#
_symmetry.space_group_name_H-M   'P 1'
#
loop_
_entity.id
_entity.type
_entity.pdbx_description
1 polymer ?
#
loop_
_entity_poly.entity_id
_entity_poly.type
_entity_poly.pdbx_seq_one_letter_code
_entity_poly.pdbx_strand_id
1 'polypeptide(L)'
;MSLKLPQGMTISGAIQPGFDAILTPEALAFVADLHRHFNGRRQELLAARVERTARLDAGERPDFLPSTAHIRNGDWKVAPLPAALACRRVEITGPVEAKMVINAFNSGADSYMTDFEDS
;
A
#
# COMPACT_ATOMS: atom_id res chain seq x y z
N MET A 1 4.38 18.00 24.16
CA MET A 1 3.83 19.00 23.22
C MET A 1 2.43 18.56 22.83
N SER A 2 1.46 19.47 22.74
CA SER A 2 0.12 19.12 22.23
C SER A 2 0.20 19.06 20.69
N LEU A 3 -0.14 17.91 20.09
CA LEU A 3 -0.16 17.74 18.64
C LEU A 3 -1.29 18.60 18.04
N LYS A 4 -0.97 19.42 17.06
CA LYS A 4 -1.98 20.16 16.29
C LYS A 4 -2.55 19.23 15.21
N LEU A 5 -3.74 18.70 15.45
CA LEU A 5 -4.36 17.74 14.54
C LEU A 5 -5.19 18.44 13.44
N PRO A 6 -5.20 17.90 12.21
CA PRO A 6 -6.15 18.29 11.18
C PRO A 6 -7.61 18.13 11.64
N GLN A 7 -8.52 18.95 11.09
CA GLN A 7 -9.94 18.88 11.42
C GLN A 7 -10.51 17.47 11.15
N GLY A 8 -11.21 16.92 12.14
CA GLY A 8 -11.84 15.60 12.07
C GLY A 8 -10.86 14.43 12.27
N MET A 9 -9.58 14.69 12.53
CA MET A 9 -8.61 13.67 12.90
C MET A 9 -8.61 13.46 14.41
N THR A 10 -8.48 12.21 14.84
CA THR A 10 -8.24 11.84 16.24
C THR A 10 -7.15 10.78 16.28
N ILE A 11 -6.21 10.92 17.21
CA ILE A 11 -5.22 9.88 17.52
C ILE A 11 -5.66 9.22 18.82
N SER A 12 -6.03 7.95 18.75
CA SER A 12 -6.47 7.14 19.89
C SER A 12 -5.33 6.33 20.54
N GLY A 13 -4.21 6.15 19.84
CA GLY A 13 -3.04 5.45 20.35
C GLY A 13 -2.21 6.30 21.32
N ALA A 14 -1.52 5.64 22.25
CA ALA A 14 -0.55 6.32 23.12
C ALA A 14 0.63 6.85 22.29
N ILE A 15 0.96 8.13 22.46
CA ILE A 15 2.14 8.74 21.83
C ILE A 15 3.39 8.35 22.61
N GLN A 16 4.27 7.59 21.97
CA GLN A 16 5.53 7.14 22.53
C GLN A 16 6.69 8.08 22.14
N PRO A 17 7.80 8.08 22.88
CA PRO A 17 9.00 8.82 22.48
C PRO A 17 9.42 8.49 21.04
N GLY A 18 9.73 9.51 20.24
CA GLY A 18 10.13 9.39 18.83
C GLY A 18 8.97 9.43 17.84
N PHE A 19 7.72 9.29 18.28
CA PHE A 19 6.57 9.41 17.37
C PHE A 19 6.38 10.84 16.85
N ASP A 20 6.84 11.84 17.61
CA ASP A 20 6.84 13.25 17.21
C ASP A 20 7.66 13.51 15.94
N ALA A 21 8.67 12.69 15.65
CA ALA A 21 9.43 12.76 14.41
C ALA A 21 8.67 12.24 13.18
N ILE A 22 7.63 11.42 13.38
CA ILE A 22 6.82 10.81 12.31
C ILE A 22 5.47 11.51 12.17
N LEU A 23 4.80 11.77 13.29
CA LEU A 23 3.49 12.40 13.38
C LEU A 23 3.61 13.93 13.39
N THR A 24 4.39 14.47 12.46
CA THR A 24 4.54 15.92 12.29
C THR A 24 3.23 16.54 11.78
N PRO A 25 2.98 17.84 12.02
CA PRO A 25 1.78 18.51 11.51
C PRO A 25 1.59 18.34 10.00
N GLU A 26 2.67 18.40 9.23
CA GLU A 26 2.66 18.26 7.77
C GLU A 26 2.33 16.82 7.34
N ALA A 27 2.91 15.82 8.01
CA ALA A 27 2.61 14.41 7.74
C ALA A 27 1.15 14.08 8.07
N LEU A 28 0.65 14.57 9.20
CA LEU A 28 -0.76 14.39 9.59
C LEU A 28 -1.71 15.09 8.61
N ALA A 29 -1.38 16.31 8.17
CA ALA A 29 -2.17 17.00 7.15
C ALA A 29 -2.22 16.21 5.84
N PHE A 30 -1.07 15.70 5.38
CA PHE A 30 -1.01 14.88 4.18
C PHE A 30 -1.84 13.60 4.29
N VAL A 31 -1.76 12.87 5.41
CA VAL A 31 -2.58 11.67 5.66
C VAL A 31 -4.07 12.01 5.70
N ALA A 32 -4.44 13.15 6.29
CA ALA A 32 -5.83 13.62 6.30
C ALA A 32 -6.35 13.86 4.87
N ASP A 33 -5.54 14.48 4.01
CA ASP A 33 -5.90 14.75 2.62
C ASP A 33 -6.04 13.46 1.81
N LEU A 34 -5.11 12.51 1.97
CA LEU A 34 -5.23 11.17 1.37
C LEU A 34 -6.53 10.47 1.81
N HIS A 35 -6.84 10.50 3.10
CA HIS A 35 -8.06 9.90 3.61
C HIS A 35 -9.31 10.53 2.98
N ARG A 36 -9.39 11.86 2.98
CA ARG A 36 -10.55 12.60 2.43
C ARG A 36 -10.73 12.33 0.95
N HIS A 37 -9.63 12.24 0.19
CA HIS A 37 -9.69 12.06 -1.25
C HIS A 37 -10.00 10.61 -1.65
N PHE A 38 -9.41 9.61 -0.97
CA PHE A 38 -9.42 8.22 -1.43
C PHE A 38 -10.27 7.26 -0.61
N ASN A 39 -10.62 7.58 0.65
CA ASN A 39 -11.35 6.63 1.50
C ASN A 39 -12.73 6.29 0.96
N GLY A 40 -13.45 7.24 0.35
CA GLY A 40 -14.76 6.98 -0.26
C GLY A 40 -14.68 5.86 -1.30
N ARG A 41 -13.77 6.00 -2.27
CA ARG A 41 -13.54 4.98 -3.30
C ARG A 41 -13.05 3.66 -2.71
N ARG A 42 -12.20 3.69 -1.67
CA ARG A 42 -11.77 2.47 -0.97
C ARG A 42 -12.96 1.69 -0.41
N GLN A 43 -13.91 2.36 0.25
CA GLN A 43 -15.11 1.72 0.81
C GLN A 43 -16.00 1.12 -0.29
N GLU A 44 -16.22 1.85 -1.38
CA GLU A 44 -16.96 1.34 -2.55
C GLU A 44 -16.35 0.05 -3.11
N LEU A 45 -15.01 -0.01 -3.22
CA LEU A 45 -14.31 -1.18 -3.71
C LEU A 45 -14.40 -2.37 -2.75
N LEU A 46 -14.42 -2.13 -1.44
CA LEU A 46 -14.65 -3.19 -0.45
C LEU A 46 -16.07 -3.75 -0.55
N ALA A 47 -17.08 -2.90 -0.72
CA ALA A 47 -18.45 -3.34 -0.95
C ALA A 47 -18.58 -4.14 -2.26
N ALA A 48 -17.95 -3.66 -3.34
CA ALA A 48 -17.93 -4.37 -4.63
C ALA A 48 -17.26 -5.76 -4.54
N ARG A 49 -16.27 -5.95 -3.64
CA ARG A 49 -15.70 -7.28 -3.37
C ARG A 49 -16.72 -8.21 -2.74
N VAL A 50 -17.52 -7.75 -1.78
CA VAL A 50 -18.60 -8.55 -1.16
C VAL A 50 -19.63 -8.97 -2.22
N GLU A 51 -20.06 -8.04 -3.07
CA GLU A 51 -20.98 -8.35 -4.17
C GLU A 51 -20.38 -9.34 -5.17
N ARG A 52 -19.09 -9.20 -5.50
CA ARG A 52 -18.39 -10.14 -6.38
C ARG A 52 -18.35 -11.54 -5.78
N THR A 53 -18.01 -11.66 -4.50
CA THR A 53 -17.99 -12.93 -3.77
C THR A 53 -19.36 -13.60 -3.80
N ALA A 54 -20.44 -12.87 -3.54
CA ALA A 54 -21.80 -13.42 -3.57
C ALA A 54 -22.16 -14.03 -4.94
N ARG A 55 -21.73 -13.41 -6.05
CA ARG A 55 -21.95 -13.98 -7.39
C ARG A 55 -21.10 -15.22 -7.65
N LEU A 56 -19.86 -15.23 -7.17
CA LEU A 56 -18.99 -16.41 -7.28
C LEU A 56 -19.56 -17.60 -6.49
N ASP A 57 -20.06 -17.34 -5.28
CA ASP A 57 -20.72 -18.36 -4.44
C ASP A 57 -22.02 -18.88 -5.08
N ALA A 58 -22.73 -18.02 -5.82
CA ALA A 58 -23.90 -18.40 -6.62
C ALA A 58 -23.55 -19.19 -7.90
N GLY A 59 -22.27 -19.48 -8.15
CA GLY A 59 -21.80 -20.33 -9.23
C GLY A 59 -21.16 -19.59 -10.41
N GLU A 60 -21.06 -18.25 -10.38
CA GLU A 60 -20.22 -17.51 -11.33
C GLU A 60 -18.78 -18.00 -11.21
N ARG A 61 -18.08 -18.22 -12.33
CA ARG A 61 -16.65 -18.57 -12.33
C ARG A 61 -15.83 -17.37 -12.83
N PRO A 62 -14.64 -17.12 -12.25
CA PRO A 62 -13.74 -16.11 -12.80
C PRO A 62 -13.33 -16.48 -14.23
N ASP A 63 -13.38 -15.50 -15.13
CA ASP A 63 -12.87 -15.60 -16.50
C ASP A 63 -12.42 -14.21 -16.98
N PHE A 64 -11.73 -14.14 -18.11
CA PHE A 64 -11.29 -12.90 -18.72
C PHE A 64 -12.48 -12.03 -19.13
N LEU A 65 -12.47 -10.76 -18.71
CA LEU A 65 -13.51 -9.81 -19.07
C LEU A 65 -13.49 -9.53 -20.59
N PRO A 66 -14.61 -9.71 -21.32
CA PRO A 66 -14.68 -9.37 -22.74
C PRO A 66 -14.47 -7.87 -23.00
N SER A 67 -14.96 -7.01 -22.10
CA SER A 67 -14.87 -5.55 -22.22
C SER A 67 -13.43 -5.02 -22.27
N THR A 68 -12.47 -5.74 -21.67
CA THR A 68 -11.06 -5.34 -21.66
C THR A 68 -10.19 -6.10 -22.67
N ALA A 69 -10.80 -6.84 -23.62
CA ALA A 69 -10.07 -7.58 -24.63
C ALA A 69 -9.17 -6.68 -25.51
N HIS A 70 -9.65 -5.48 -25.85
CA HIS A 70 -8.89 -4.50 -26.63
C HIS A 70 -7.61 -4.03 -25.92
N ILE A 71 -7.59 -3.99 -24.58
CA ILE A 71 -6.40 -3.63 -23.79
C ILE A 71 -5.39 -4.78 -23.85
N ARG A 72 -5.85 -6.03 -23.68
CA ARG A 72 -4.97 -7.22 -23.72
C ARG A 72 -4.35 -7.45 -25.09
N ASN A 73 -5.07 -7.10 -26.14
CA ASN A 73 -4.64 -7.25 -27.53
C ASN A 73 -3.96 -5.99 -28.10
N GLY A 74 -3.82 -4.92 -27.29
CA GLY A 74 -3.20 -3.67 -27.72
C GLY A 74 -1.67 -3.71 -27.65
N ASP A 75 -1.00 -2.88 -28.45
CA ASP A 75 0.46 -2.69 -28.39
C ASP A 75 0.77 -1.52 -27.44
N TRP A 76 1.01 -1.84 -26.18
CA TRP A 76 1.39 -0.86 -25.15
C TRP A 76 2.42 -1.44 -24.19
N LYS A 77 3.13 -0.56 -23.50
CA LYS A 77 4.09 -0.90 -22.45
C LYS A 77 3.86 0.00 -21.24
N VAL A 78 4.28 -0.47 -20.07
CA VAL A 78 4.33 0.37 -18.86
C VAL A 78 5.31 1.54 -19.07
N ALA A 79 5.23 2.54 -18.19
CA ALA A 79 6.19 3.63 -18.18
C ALA A 79 7.64 3.10 -17.95
N PRO A 80 8.67 3.82 -18.43
CA PRO A 80 10.06 3.44 -18.23
C PRO A 80 10.40 3.18 -16.75
N LEU A 81 11.19 2.14 -16.51
CA LEU A 81 11.62 1.77 -15.16
C LEU A 81 12.81 2.64 -14.70
N PRO A 82 12.83 3.09 -13.44
CA PRO A 82 14.03 3.64 -12.81
C PRO A 82 15.17 2.62 -12.82
N ALA A 83 16.41 3.08 -12.97
CA ALA A 83 17.59 2.20 -13.00
C ALA A 83 17.71 1.29 -11.76
N ALA A 84 17.32 1.80 -10.59
CA ALA A 84 17.33 1.04 -9.34
C ALA A 84 16.40 -0.19 -9.35
N LEU A 85 15.40 -0.24 -10.24
CA LEU A 85 14.45 -1.36 -10.38
C LEU A 85 14.74 -2.28 -11.57
N ALA A 86 15.83 -2.03 -12.30
CA ALA A 86 16.18 -2.82 -13.49
C ALA A 86 16.69 -4.23 -13.15
N CYS A 87 17.25 -4.42 -11.96
CA CYS A 87 17.75 -5.71 -11.47
C CYS A 87 17.04 -6.08 -10.17
N ARG A 88 16.26 -7.17 -10.19
CA ARG A 88 15.47 -7.69 -9.06
C ARG A 88 15.48 -9.22 -9.06
N ARG A 89 16.67 -9.83 -9.18
CA ARG A 89 16.84 -11.29 -9.32
C ARG A 89 16.59 -11.99 -7.99
N VAL A 90 17.02 -11.38 -6.89
CA VAL A 90 16.75 -11.84 -5.52
C VAL A 90 16.18 -10.69 -4.72
N GLU A 91 15.04 -10.93 -4.08
CA GLU A 91 14.42 -9.98 -3.16
C GLU A 91 14.22 -10.66 -1.81
N ILE A 92 14.59 -9.97 -0.74
CA ILE A 92 14.34 -10.42 0.63
C ILE A 92 13.12 -9.68 1.17
N THR A 93 12.31 -10.37 1.99
CA THR A 93 11.17 -9.78 2.69
C THR A 93 11.41 -9.87 4.20
N GLY A 94 10.82 -8.98 4.98
CA GLY A 94 10.98 -9.01 6.43
C GLY A 94 10.44 -7.78 7.15
N PRO A 95 10.30 -7.87 8.47
CA PRO A 95 9.61 -6.88 9.28
C PRO A 95 10.39 -5.57 9.37
N VAL A 96 9.71 -4.50 9.75
CA VAL A 96 10.28 -3.15 9.90
C VAL A 96 11.18 -2.94 11.13
N GLU A 97 11.49 -4.00 11.87
CA GLU A 97 12.34 -3.93 13.06
C GLU A 97 13.78 -3.56 12.67
N ALA A 98 14.41 -2.66 13.44
CA ALA A 98 15.66 -2.01 13.05
C ALA A 98 16.81 -2.99 12.74
N LYS A 99 16.99 -4.03 13.55
CA LYS A 99 18.01 -5.06 13.30
C LYS A 99 17.69 -5.87 12.04
N MET A 100 16.41 -6.20 11.81
CA MET A 100 15.97 -6.89 10.59
C MET A 100 16.16 -6.05 9.34
N VAL A 101 15.87 -4.75 9.40
CA VAL A 101 16.18 -3.81 8.31
C VAL A 101 17.68 -3.82 8.02
N ILE A 102 18.54 -3.68 9.04
CA ILE A 102 20.00 -3.71 8.85
C ILE A 102 20.46 -5.03 8.20
N ASN A 103 19.95 -6.16 8.67
CA ASN A 103 20.31 -7.47 8.13
C ASN A 103 19.87 -7.63 6.67
N ALA A 104 18.65 -7.19 6.34
CA ALA A 104 18.11 -7.28 5.00
C ALA A 104 18.91 -6.45 4.01
N PHE A 105 19.27 -5.21 4.37
CA PHE A 105 20.12 -4.34 3.54
C PHE A 105 21.55 -4.91 3.35
N ASN A 106 22.04 -5.73 4.29
CA ASN A 106 23.35 -6.38 4.21
C ASN A 106 23.33 -7.78 3.58
N SER A 107 22.17 -8.27 3.14
CA SER A 107 22.01 -9.65 2.66
C SER A 107 22.64 -9.94 1.29
N GLY A 108 22.94 -8.90 0.51
CA GLY A 108 23.34 -9.03 -0.90
C GLY A 108 22.17 -9.28 -1.86
N ALA A 109 20.92 -9.25 -1.39
CA ALA A 109 19.74 -9.21 -2.25
C ALA A 109 19.72 -7.91 -3.10
N ASP A 110 19.10 -7.97 -4.28
CA ASP A 110 18.96 -6.79 -5.14
C ASP A 110 17.92 -5.79 -4.56
N SER A 111 16.99 -6.26 -3.72
CA SER A 111 15.90 -5.48 -3.12
C SER A 111 15.47 -6.04 -1.76
N TYR A 112 14.91 -5.17 -0.92
CA TYR A 112 14.28 -5.52 0.35
C TYR A 112 12.87 -4.94 0.43
N MET A 113 11.86 -5.82 0.60
CA MET A 113 10.49 -5.43 0.91
C MET A 113 10.34 -5.33 2.44
N THR A 114 10.40 -4.10 2.93
CA THR A 114 10.16 -3.77 4.34
C THR A 114 8.66 -3.80 4.64
N ASP A 115 8.23 -4.76 5.45
CA ASP A 115 6.82 -5.16 5.50
C ASP A 115 6.07 -4.66 6.75
N PHE A 116 4.86 -4.15 6.51
CA PHE A 116 3.87 -3.73 7.51
C PHE A 116 2.55 -4.52 7.40
N GLU A 117 2.49 -5.52 6.51
CA GLU A 117 1.30 -6.33 6.25
C GLU A 117 1.36 -7.67 6.99
N ASP A 118 1.78 -8.75 6.33
CA ASP A 118 1.53 -10.14 6.76
C ASP A 118 2.74 -10.83 7.44
N SER A 119 3.93 -10.18 7.49
CA SER A 119 5.21 -10.78 7.93
C SER A 119 5.23 -11.39 9.33
#